data_AF-A0A6P9DS66-F1
#
_entry.id   AF-A0A6P9DS66-F1
#
_cell.length_a   1.000
_cell.length_b   1.000
_cell.length_c   1.000
_cell.angle_alpha   90.00
_cell.angle_beta   90.00
_cell.angle_gamma   90.00
#
_symmetry.space_group_name_H-M   'P 1'
#
loop_
_entity.id
_entity.type
_entity.pdbx_description
1 polymer ?
#
loop_
_entity_poly.entity_id
_entity_poly.type
_entity_poly.pdbx_seq_one_letter_code
_entity_poly.pdbx_strand_id
1 'polypeptide(L)'
;MVSDAVLKSVLQFPESLKNKFLVFYLILSLYLPYIQATGRLEAALRDLQKIEVSSEIDAYLYTADLNYSSHCNLSVLKCFQLEMEVVSYESKYGDRKFHNSVDSIIRNVRSFLRIETNTDTKTCQRCETYKEKKYSDFITHFMFVIQRIYQEENTKMKIVH
;
A
#
# COMPACT_ATOMS: atom_id res chain seq x y z
N MET A 1 14.57 5.92 -12.73
CA MET A 1 15.26 6.30 -13.97
C MET A 1 15.55 7.78 -13.92
N VAL A 2 16.82 8.18 -14.01
CA VAL A 2 17.21 9.58 -14.16
C VAL A 2 16.86 9.98 -15.59
N SER A 3 16.07 11.04 -15.78
CA SER A 3 15.80 11.56 -17.12
C SER A 3 17.10 12.09 -17.73
N ASP A 4 17.33 11.80 -19.00
CA ASP A 4 18.49 12.28 -19.77
C ASP A 4 18.67 13.80 -19.68
N ALA A 5 17.56 14.53 -19.52
CA ALA A 5 17.56 15.99 -19.33
C ALA A 5 18.18 16.40 -17.98
N VAL A 6 17.97 15.63 -16.91
CA VAL A 6 18.52 15.89 -15.57
C VAL A 6 20.00 15.56 -15.53
N LEU A 7 20.44 14.49 -16.21
CA LEU A 7 21.85 14.14 -16.28
C LEU A 7 22.66 15.21 -17.02
N LYS A 8 22.12 15.72 -18.13
CA LYS A 8 22.75 16.80 -18.92
C LYS A 8 22.89 18.11 -18.15
N SER A 9 21.93 18.48 -17.31
CA SER A 9 22.01 19.69 -16.49
C SER A 9 22.98 19.55 -15.31
N VAL A 10 23.09 18.36 -14.70
CA VAL A 10 24.07 18.08 -13.63
C VAL A 10 25.52 18.16 -14.15
N LEU A 11 25.77 17.77 -15.40
CA LEU A 11 27.10 17.83 -16.02
C LEU A 11 27.62 19.26 -16.27
N GLN A 12 26.77 20.28 -16.20
CA GLN A 12 27.14 21.69 -16.43
C GLN A 12 27.64 22.42 -15.17
N PHE A 13 27.54 21.83 -13.98
CA PHE A 13 27.99 22.47 -12.74
C PHE A 13 29.52 22.41 -12.54
N PRO A 14 30.13 23.26 -11.71
CA PRO A 14 31.51 23.08 -11.25
C PRO A 14 31.67 21.73 -10.51
N GLU A 15 32.80 21.03 -10.63
CA GLU A 15 32.99 19.68 -10.03
C GLU A 15 32.64 19.61 -8.53
N SER A 16 32.99 20.64 -7.76
CA SER A 16 32.66 20.72 -6.33
C SER A 16 31.15 20.81 -6.04
N LEU A 17 30.38 21.36 -6.98
CA LEU A 17 28.92 21.43 -6.93
C LEU A 17 28.29 20.17 -7.52
N LYS A 18 28.87 19.57 -8.56
CA LYS A 18 28.39 18.31 -9.16
C LYS A 18 28.21 17.23 -8.11
N ASN A 19 29.22 17.00 -7.27
CA ASN A 19 29.16 15.96 -6.24
C ASN A 19 28.06 16.23 -5.20
N LYS A 20 27.88 17.49 -4.77
CA LYS A 20 26.82 17.88 -3.84
C LYS A 20 25.42 17.74 -4.46
N PHE A 21 25.24 18.16 -5.71
CA PHE A 21 23.99 18.01 -6.45
C PHE A 21 23.65 16.55 -6.72
N LEU A 22 24.65 15.73 -7.04
CA LEU A 22 24.46 14.31 -7.32
C LEU A 22 24.08 13.55 -6.05
N VAL A 23 24.72 13.85 -4.92
CA VAL A 23 24.33 13.32 -3.59
C VAL A 23 22.91 13.76 -3.22
N PHE A 24 22.59 15.05 -3.35
CA PHE A 24 21.24 15.57 -3.08
C PHE A 24 20.19 14.88 -3.96
N TYR A 25 20.48 14.72 -5.25
CA TYR A 25 19.58 14.03 -6.17
C TYR A 25 19.39 12.56 -5.82
N LEU A 26 20.46 11.84 -5.44
CA LEU A 26 20.35 10.44 -5.00
C LEU A 26 19.45 10.31 -3.78
N ILE A 27 19.65 11.17 -2.76
CA ILE A 27 18.78 11.23 -1.58
C ILE A 27 17.33 11.50 -2.00
N LEU A 28 17.09 12.55 -2.79
CA LEU A 28 15.76 12.93 -3.25
C LEU A 28 15.07 11.79 -4.03
N SER A 29 15.81 11.11 -4.91
CA SER A 29 15.31 10.00 -5.72
C SER A 29 14.93 8.76 -4.92
N LEU A 30 15.55 8.58 -3.75
CA LEU A 30 15.23 7.49 -2.82
C LEU A 30 13.99 7.83 -1.98
N TYR A 31 13.87 9.07 -1.52
CA TYR A 31 12.81 9.49 -0.60
C TYR A 31 11.45 9.75 -1.27
N LEU A 32 11.42 10.32 -2.48
CA LEU A 32 10.15 10.63 -3.16
C LEU A 32 9.24 9.40 -3.36
N PRO A 33 9.76 8.26 -3.87
CA PRO A 33 8.96 7.05 -4.02
C PRO A 33 8.37 6.58 -2.68
N TYR A 34 9.15 6.65 -1.61
CA TYR A 34 8.73 6.25 -0.27
C TYR A 34 7.59 7.14 0.25
N ILE A 35 7.74 8.47 0.19
CA ILE A 35 6.69 9.42 0.61
C ILE A 35 5.41 9.18 -0.20
N GLN A 36 5.56 8.97 -1.51
CA GLN A 36 4.43 8.68 -2.38
C GLN A 36 3.74 7.36 -1.98
N ALA A 37 4.50 6.31 -1.64
CA ALA A 37 3.95 5.04 -1.18
C ALA A 37 3.10 5.22 0.08
N THR A 38 3.65 5.86 1.11
CA THR A 38 2.95 6.12 2.38
C THR A 38 1.67 6.94 2.16
N GLY A 39 1.70 7.92 1.25
CA GLY A 39 0.51 8.69 0.85
C GLY A 39 -0.57 7.84 0.16
N ARG A 40 -0.20 6.77 -0.55
CA ARG A 40 -1.17 5.81 -1.12
C ARG A 40 -1.85 5.00 -0.03
N LEU A 41 -1.10 4.56 0.97
CA LEU A 41 -1.65 3.81 2.09
C LEU A 41 -2.64 4.66 2.91
N GLU A 42 -2.31 5.92 3.14
CA GLU A 42 -3.22 6.89 3.77
C GLU A 42 -4.50 7.11 2.95
N ALA A 43 -4.39 7.23 1.62
CA ALA A 43 -5.55 7.35 0.74
C ALA A 43 -6.45 6.12 0.80
N ALA A 44 -5.87 4.91 0.79
CA ALA A 44 -6.63 3.67 0.96
C ALA A 44 -7.35 3.61 2.32
N LEU A 45 -6.69 4.05 3.40
CA LEU A 45 -7.32 4.11 4.73
C LEU A 45 -8.53 5.05 4.74
N ARG A 46 -8.42 6.24 4.14
CA ARG A 46 -9.53 7.20 4.06
C ARG A 46 -10.69 6.65 3.24
N ASP A 47 -10.40 5.93 2.15
CA ASP A 47 -11.44 5.31 1.33
C ASP A 47 -12.14 4.18 2.09
N LEU A 48 -11.39 3.35 2.82
CA LEU A 48 -11.96 2.30 3.70
C LEU A 48 -12.81 2.87 4.84
N GLN A 49 -12.41 3.99 5.46
CA GLN A 49 -13.21 4.63 6.51
C GLN A 49 -14.55 5.17 6.01
N LYS A 50 -14.63 5.48 4.72
CA LYS A 50 -15.82 6.04 4.07
C LYS A 50 -16.63 5.01 3.31
N ILE A 51 -16.12 3.79 3.15
CA ILE A 51 -16.83 2.77 2.40
C ILE A 51 -18.05 2.36 3.22
N GLU A 52 -19.22 2.57 2.65
CA GLU A 52 -20.44 2.03 3.23
C GLU A 52 -20.40 0.52 3.01
N VAL A 53 -20.46 -0.25 4.10
CA VAL A 53 -20.50 -1.71 4.01
C VAL A 53 -21.80 -2.09 3.32
N SER A 54 -21.72 -2.41 2.03
CA SER A 54 -22.86 -2.85 1.24
C SER A 54 -23.38 -4.18 1.76
N SER A 55 -24.69 -4.25 2.01
CA SER A 55 -25.39 -5.50 2.35
C SER A 55 -25.54 -6.44 1.16
N GLU A 56 -25.22 -5.99 -0.05
CA GLU A 56 -25.26 -6.79 -1.28
C GLU A 56 -24.02 -7.68 -1.43
N ILE A 57 -22.96 -7.43 -0.66
CA ILE A 57 -21.75 -8.26 -0.64
C ILE A 57 -21.94 -9.32 0.44
N ASP A 58 -22.29 -10.55 0.03
CA ASP A 58 -22.48 -11.71 0.91
C ASP A 58 -21.24 -12.62 0.97
N ALA A 59 -20.15 -12.23 0.32
CA ALA A 59 -18.88 -12.94 0.32
C ALA A 59 -18.28 -13.13 1.72
N TYR A 60 -17.65 -14.28 1.88
CA TYR A 60 -16.73 -14.59 2.96
C TYR A 60 -15.31 -14.55 2.41
N LEU A 61 -14.46 -13.73 3.02
CA LEU A 61 -13.17 -13.33 2.48
C LEU A 61 -12.05 -13.78 3.41
N TYR A 62 -10.94 -14.25 2.86
CA TYR A 62 -9.78 -14.69 3.65
C TYR A 62 -9.22 -13.53 4.47
N THR A 63 -9.41 -13.59 5.79
CA THR A 63 -9.12 -12.45 6.68
C THR A 63 -8.08 -12.84 7.71
N ALA A 64 -6.90 -12.21 7.65
CA ALA A 64 -5.85 -12.46 8.62
C ALA A 64 -6.28 -12.09 10.05
N ASP A 65 -5.84 -12.90 11.01
CA ASP A 65 -5.94 -12.58 12.44
C ASP A 65 -5.06 -11.37 12.75
N LEU A 66 -5.44 -10.52 13.71
CA LEU A 66 -4.76 -9.24 13.97
C LEU A 66 -3.42 -9.38 14.71
N ASN A 67 -3.08 -10.57 15.21
CA ASN A 67 -1.88 -10.87 15.97
C ASN A 67 -0.71 -11.42 15.13
N TYR A 68 -0.76 -11.25 13.81
CA TYR A 68 0.35 -11.62 12.92
C TYR A 68 1.61 -10.78 13.19
N SER A 69 2.78 -11.38 12.93
CA SER A 69 4.07 -10.72 13.10
C SER A 69 4.30 -9.63 12.05
N SER A 70 4.95 -8.53 12.43
CA SER A 70 5.18 -7.38 11.53
C SER A 70 6.02 -7.72 10.30
N HIS A 71 6.88 -8.73 10.37
CA HIS A 71 7.61 -9.21 9.18
C HIS A 71 6.68 -9.73 8.08
N CYS A 72 5.43 -10.07 8.41
CA CYS A 72 4.40 -10.50 7.46
C CYS A 72 3.47 -9.37 6.97
N ASN A 73 3.71 -8.10 7.34
CA ASN A 73 2.87 -6.96 6.95
C ASN A 73 2.54 -6.94 5.46
N LEU A 74 3.55 -7.07 4.59
CA LEU A 74 3.34 -7.02 3.13
C LEU A 74 2.58 -8.24 2.61
N SER A 75 2.85 -9.43 3.18
CA SER A 75 2.12 -10.65 2.83
C SER A 75 0.64 -10.54 3.19
N VAL A 76 0.36 -10.05 4.40
CA VAL A 76 -1.01 -9.84 4.88
C VAL A 76 -1.72 -8.77 4.07
N LEU A 77 -1.07 -7.62 3.83
CA LEU A 77 -1.63 -6.54 3.01
C LEU A 77 -1.94 -7.02 1.59
N LYS A 78 -1.08 -7.87 1.02
CA LYS A 78 -1.32 -8.50 -0.28
C LYS A 78 -2.54 -9.42 -0.26
N CYS A 79 -2.73 -10.22 0.78
CA CYS A 79 -3.94 -11.04 0.91
C CYS A 79 -5.20 -10.16 0.97
N PHE A 80 -5.23 -9.14 1.82
CA PHE A 80 -6.36 -8.19 1.84
C PHE A 80 -6.58 -7.51 0.47
N GLN A 81 -5.51 -7.16 -0.24
CA GLN A 81 -5.63 -6.59 -1.58
C GLN A 81 -6.28 -7.55 -2.56
N LEU A 82 -5.91 -8.84 -2.55
CA LEU A 82 -6.48 -9.86 -3.43
C LEU A 82 -7.95 -10.14 -3.10
N GLU A 83 -8.29 -10.28 -1.82
CA GLU A 83 -9.67 -10.46 -1.39
C GLU A 83 -10.55 -9.23 -1.72
N MET A 84 -9.99 -8.02 -1.67
CA MET A 84 -10.71 -6.83 -2.12
C MET A 84 -11.00 -6.84 -3.63
N GLU A 85 -10.22 -7.56 -4.46
CA GLU A 85 -10.55 -7.77 -5.87
C GLU A 85 -11.80 -8.64 -6.05
N VAL A 86 -12.07 -9.57 -5.12
CA VAL A 86 -13.34 -10.32 -5.10
C VAL A 86 -14.51 -9.36 -4.88
N VAL A 87 -14.38 -8.43 -3.92
CA VAL A 87 -15.39 -7.37 -3.68
C VAL A 87 -15.56 -6.48 -4.92
N SER A 88 -14.48 -6.13 -5.63
CA SER A 88 -14.57 -5.36 -6.88
C SER A 88 -15.35 -6.12 -7.95
N TYR A 89 -15.06 -7.41 -8.09
CA TYR A 89 -15.73 -8.27 -9.07
C TYR A 89 -17.23 -8.39 -8.80
N GLU A 90 -17.63 -8.63 -7.54
CA GLU A 90 -19.03 -8.77 -7.14
C GLU A 90 -19.80 -7.44 -7.24
N SER A 91 -19.14 -6.33 -6.92
CA SER A 91 -19.76 -4.99 -6.99
C SER A 91 -19.83 -4.38 -8.38
N LYS A 92 -19.23 -5.01 -9.40
CA LYS A 92 -19.06 -4.46 -10.75
C LYS A 92 -20.35 -3.96 -11.39
N TYR A 93 -21.48 -4.59 -11.09
CA TYR A 93 -22.79 -4.25 -11.65
C TYR A 93 -23.74 -3.61 -10.62
N GLY A 94 -23.28 -3.35 -9.40
CA GLY A 94 -24.03 -2.72 -8.31
C GLY A 94 -23.85 -1.20 -8.27
N ASP A 95 -23.89 -0.63 -7.07
CA ASP A 95 -23.70 0.82 -6.87
C ASP A 95 -22.32 1.30 -7.38
N ARG A 96 -22.34 2.24 -8.33
CA ARG A 96 -21.12 2.73 -8.99
C ARG A 96 -20.22 3.48 -8.03
N LYS A 97 -20.76 4.20 -7.04
CA LYS A 97 -19.96 4.95 -6.08
C LYS A 97 -19.19 3.98 -5.18
N PHE A 98 -19.85 2.94 -4.70
CA PHE A 98 -19.25 1.83 -3.96
C PHE A 98 -18.15 1.13 -4.78
N HIS A 99 -18.45 0.71 -6.02
CA HIS A 99 -17.47 0.07 -6.90
C HIS A 99 -16.23 0.95 -7.13
N ASN A 100 -16.43 2.25 -7.40
CA ASN A 100 -15.32 3.20 -7.55
C ASN A 100 -14.47 3.34 -6.28
N SER A 101 -15.10 3.31 -5.09
CA SER A 101 -14.40 3.33 -3.81
C SER A 101 -13.56 2.07 -3.62
N VAL A 102 -14.11 0.89 -3.92
CA VAL A 102 -13.40 -0.40 -3.89
C VAL A 102 -12.19 -0.36 -4.82
N ASP A 103 -12.37 0.07 -6.06
CA ASP A 103 -11.29 0.19 -7.05
C ASP A 103 -10.20 1.18 -6.62
N SER A 104 -10.59 2.28 -5.96
CA SER A 104 -9.64 3.26 -5.43
C SER A 104 -8.75 2.64 -4.34
N ILE A 105 -9.34 1.87 -3.43
CA ILE A 105 -8.62 1.15 -2.37
C ILE A 105 -7.62 0.18 -3.00
N ILE A 106 -8.08 -0.69 -3.91
CA ILE A 106 -7.22 -1.68 -4.59
C ILE A 106 -6.05 -0.99 -5.30
N ARG A 107 -6.33 0.06 -6.08
CA ARG A 107 -5.31 0.81 -6.83
C ARG A 107 -4.27 1.43 -5.91
N ASN A 108 -4.70 2.04 -4.81
CA ASN A 108 -3.79 2.66 -3.85
C ASN A 108 -2.91 1.61 -3.14
N VAL A 109 -3.50 0.51 -2.66
CA VAL A 109 -2.76 -0.58 -2.00
C VAL A 109 -1.79 -1.25 -2.97
N ARG A 110 -2.21 -1.56 -4.20
CA ARG A 110 -1.35 -2.11 -5.25
C ARG A 110 -0.19 -1.17 -5.60
N SER A 111 -0.41 0.14 -5.58
CA SER A 111 0.65 1.13 -5.79
C SER A 111 1.68 1.11 -4.65
N PHE A 112 1.25 0.95 -3.41
CA PHE A 112 2.15 0.80 -2.26
C PHE A 112 2.97 -0.50 -2.35
N LEU A 113 2.29 -1.63 -2.60
CA LEU A 113 2.93 -2.96 -2.73
C LEU A 113 3.96 -3.06 -3.85
N ARG A 114 3.88 -2.22 -4.89
CA ARG A 114 4.88 -2.17 -5.98
C ARG A 114 6.19 -1.50 -5.60
N ILE A 115 6.15 -0.59 -4.62
CA ILE A 115 7.32 0.18 -4.18
C ILE A 115 8.08 -0.61 -3.11
N GLU A 116 7.37 -1.39 -2.29
CA GLU A 116 7.98 -2.23 -1.28
C GLU A 116 8.59 -3.51 -1.87
N THR A 117 9.87 -3.73 -1.57
CA THR A 117 10.70 -4.77 -2.20
C THR A 117 10.95 -5.97 -1.29
N ASN A 118 10.33 -6.01 -0.11
CA ASN A 118 10.56 -7.09 0.85
C ASN A 118 9.93 -8.40 0.34
N THR A 119 10.79 -9.37 -0.01
CA THR A 119 10.43 -10.60 -0.74
C THR A 119 10.43 -11.86 0.12
N ASP A 120 10.95 -11.80 1.36
CA ASP A 120 10.97 -12.98 2.22
C ASP A 120 9.68 -13.11 3.04
N THR A 121 8.62 -13.52 2.35
CA THR A 121 7.34 -13.87 2.97
C THR A 121 7.14 -15.39 3.03
N LYS A 122 8.21 -16.18 2.84
CA LYS A 122 8.10 -17.66 2.74
C LYS A 122 7.63 -18.31 4.04
N THR A 123 7.92 -17.68 5.17
CA THR A 123 7.46 -18.10 6.51
C THR A 123 6.08 -17.57 6.86
N CYS A 124 5.53 -16.65 6.06
CA CYS A 124 4.22 -16.08 6.28
C CYS A 124 3.13 -17.02 5.78
N GLN A 125 2.01 -17.00 6.49
CA GLN A 125 0.83 -17.78 6.16
C GLN A 125 0.28 -17.40 4.77
N ARG A 126 -0.19 -18.41 4.02
CA ARG A 126 -0.86 -18.20 2.72
C ARG A 126 -2.27 -17.68 2.91
N CYS A 127 -2.75 -16.87 1.97
CA CYS A 127 -4.05 -16.19 2.08
C CYS A 127 -5.19 -17.19 2.34
N GLU A 128 -5.23 -18.28 1.58
CA GLU A 128 -6.29 -19.29 1.59
C GLU A 128 -6.32 -20.15 2.87
N THR A 129 -5.35 -19.96 3.76
CA THR A 129 -5.33 -20.64 5.07
C THR A 129 -5.84 -19.75 6.20
N TYR A 130 -6.08 -18.47 5.94
CA TYR A 130 -6.77 -17.60 6.89
C TYR A 130 -8.23 -18.01 7.02
N LYS A 131 -8.87 -17.62 8.13
CA LYS A 131 -10.31 -17.83 8.27
C LYS A 131 -11.05 -16.90 7.32
N GLU A 132 -12.05 -17.44 6.64
CA GLU A 132 -12.97 -16.62 5.88
C GLU A 132 -13.90 -15.88 6.85
N LYS A 133 -14.10 -14.59 6.63
CA LYS A 133 -14.99 -13.75 7.43
C LYS A 133 -15.92 -12.96 6.53
N LYS A 134 -17.08 -12.58 7.08
CA LYS A 134 -18.02 -11.71 6.40
C LYS A 134 -17.34 -10.40 5.97
N TYR A 135 -17.80 -9.85 4.86
CA TYR A 135 -17.32 -8.58 4.32
C TYR A 135 -17.17 -7.46 5.37
N SER A 136 -18.13 -7.31 6.30
CA SER A 136 -18.05 -6.31 7.38
C SER A 136 -16.82 -6.46 8.28
N ASP A 137 -16.49 -7.70 8.64
CA ASP A 137 -15.34 -8.01 9.50
C ASP A 137 -14.04 -7.86 8.70
N PHE A 138 -14.07 -8.29 7.44
CA PHE A 138 -12.96 -8.12 6.50
C PHE A 138 -12.57 -6.64 6.37
N ILE A 139 -13.51 -5.72 6.13
CA ILE A 139 -13.24 -4.27 6.03
C ILE A 139 -12.63 -3.74 7.33
N THR A 140 -13.19 -4.14 8.48
CA THR A 140 -12.69 -3.73 9.79
C THR A 140 -11.24 -4.18 10.00
N HIS A 141 -10.93 -5.43 9.67
CA HIS A 141 -9.57 -5.97 9.77
C HIS A 141 -8.62 -5.31 8.75
N PHE A 142 -9.09 -5.01 7.54
CA PHE A 142 -8.30 -4.35 6.51
C PHE A 142 -7.90 -2.93 6.94
N MET A 143 -8.84 -2.18 7.52
CA MET A 143 -8.56 -0.87 8.11
C MET A 143 -7.46 -0.96 9.18
N PHE A 144 -7.56 -1.94 10.09
CA PHE A 144 -6.54 -2.15 11.12
C PHE A 144 -5.16 -2.44 10.53
N VAL A 145 -5.08 -3.32 9.53
CA VAL A 145 -3.83 -3.69 8.85
C VAL A 145 -3.20 -2.48 8.18
N ILE A 146 -3.97 -1.71 7.40
CA ILE A 146 -3.47 -0.51 6.74
C ILE A 146 -3.01 0.54 7.76
N GLN A 147 -3.79 0.76 8.82
CA GLN A 147 -3.44 1.72 9.86
C GLN A 147 -2.13 1.33 10.58
N ARG A 148 -1.97 0.05 10.92
CA ARG A 148 -0.75 -0.48 11.53
C ARG A 148 0.47 -0.24 10.65
N ILE A 149 0.40 -0.63 9.38
CA ILE A 149 1.50 -0.46 8.42
C ILE A 149 1.81 1.03 8.24
N TYR A 150 0.80 1.88 8.11
CA TYR A 150 0.97 3.32 7.98
C TYR A 150 1.70 3.93 9.19
N GLN A 151 1.40 3.50 10.41
CA GLN A 151 2.07 3.95 11.63
C GLN A 151 3.53 3.48 11.67
N GLU A 152 3.80 2.23 11.29
CA GLU A 152 5.16 1.68 11.22
C GLU A 152 6.01 2.44 10.18
N GLU A 153 5.51 2.68 8.97
CA GLU A 153 6.23 3.43 7.94
C GLU A 153 6.45 4.92 8.32
N ASN A 154 5.50 5.55 8.99
CA ASN A 154 5.69 6.91 9.50
C ASN A 154 6.71 7.00 10.64
N THR A 155 6.79 5.95 11.47
CA THR A 155 7.77 5.90 12.55
C THR A 155 9.19 5.75 12.00
N LYS A 156 9.37 4.91 10.96
CA LYS A 156 10.65 4.80 10.25
C LYS A 156 11.12 6.15 9.70
N MET A 157 10.24 6.96 9.11
CA MET A 157 10.63 8.29 8.62
C MET A 157 11.15 9.23 9.71
N LYS A 158 10.57 9.16 10.91
CA LYS A 158 10.97 10.02 12.04
C LYS A 158 12.33 9.66 12.63
N ILE A 159 12.76 8.40 12.49
CA ILE A 159 14.05 7.91 13.03
C ILE A 159 15.22 8.26 12.08
N VAL A 160 14.94 8.51 10.81
CA VAL A 160 15.97 8.88 9.81
C VAL A 160 16.16 10.41 9.73
N HIS A 161 15.57 11.18 10.64
CA HIS A 161 15.81 12.62 10.86
C HIS A 161 16.37 12.86 12.25
#